data_AF-A0A7W9PRB5-F1
#
_entry.id   AF-A0A7W9PRB5-F1
#
_cell.length_a   1.000
_cell.length_b   1.000
_cell.length_c   1.000
_cell.angle_alpha   90.00
_cell.angle_beta   90.00
_cell.angle_gamma   90.00
#
_symmetry.space_group_name_H-M   'P 1'
#
loop_
_entity.id
_entity.type
_entity.pdbx_description
1 polymer ?
#
loop_
_entity_poly.entity_id
_entity_poly.type
_entity_poly.pdbx_seq_one_letter_code
_entity_poly.pdbx_strand_id
1 'polypeptide(L)'
;MNDRAVVAAAWQLIDSAGVHGSPVILEAPEDTGLRELIAEVGRRAGRPRNLAMGGFTDPSLTEHTGLPLVEPFSDGLSEMRGWAHGAHWIGCGRVAGAGRERTVVVIARREDPAVGGFPDGVSWAEKLRILTGWVPAPQPAVDWPAVEAGLGTSLPGDYKEIVDLFGGGGFDEYVDLLVPGAPGMDLVDWAKSDGDVTVLWKPYAGYPAPGGLLRWGSSEQELDFVWRTGPGDPDHWPVMVGEFGDWQRFDCGLGEFLVRMLTDVQFGFPTSRLRVHSFRAYDLGSVGG
;
A
#
# COMPACT_ATOMS: atom_id res chain seq x y z
N MET A 1 -3.84 -32.05 5.57
CA MET A 1 -3.61 -30.60 5.79
C MET A 1 -4.70 -29.87 5.00
N ASN A 2 -5.21 -28.74 5.44
CA ASN A 2 -6.24 -27.98 4.70
C ASN A 2 -5.64 -26.64 4.24
N ASP A 3 -6.35 -25.86 3.42
CA ASP A 3 -5.87 -24.60 2.85
C ASP A 3 -5.30 -23.66 3.91
N ARG A 4 -5.99 -23.57 5.06
CA ARG A 4 -5.53 -22.77 6.21
C ARG A 4 -4.16 -23.18 6.73
N ALA A 5 -3.86 -24.46 6.78
CA ALA A 5 -2.58 -24.95 7.31
C ALA A 5 -1.43 -24.68 6.33
N VAL A 6 -1.66 -24.76 5.02
CA VAL A 6 -0.66 -24.37 4.01
C VAL A 6 -0.40 -22.86 4.07
N VAL A 7 -1.46 -22.06 4.19
CA VAL A 7 -1.37 -20.61 4.34
C VAL A 7 -0.65 -20.22 5.63
N ALA A 8 -0.95 -20.90 6.75
CA ALA A 8 -0.24 -20.69 8.01
C ALA A 8 1.25 -21.01 7.90
N ALA A 9 1.62 -22.10 7.22
CA ALA A 9 3.02 -22.43 6.96
C ALA A 9 3.71 -21.37 6.08
N ALA A 10 3.01 -20.87 5.06
CA ALA A 10 3.54 -19.80 4.22
C ALA A 10 3.79 -18.51 5.02
N TRP A 11 2.85 -18.11 5.88
CA TRP A 11 3.03 -16.96 6.76
C TRP A 11 4.14 -17.17 7.79
N GLN A 12 4.24 -18.37 8.37
CA GLN A 12 5.33 -18.68 9.28
C GLN A 12 6.70 -18.56 8.59
N LEU A 13 6.83 -18.98 7.33
CA LEU A 13 8.06 -18.79 6.55
C LEU A 13 8.36 -17.31 6.30
N ILE A 14 7.35 -16.52 5.95
CA ILE A 14 7.48 -15.07 5.76
C ILE A 14 7.91 -14.36 7.04
N ASP A 15 7.29 -14.70 8.17
CA ASP A 15 7.53 -14.08 9.48
C ASP A 15 8.88 -14.49 10.08
N SER A 16 9.34 -15.72 9.81
CA SER A 16 10.59 -16.25 10.36
C SER A 16 11.83 -15.92 9.55
N ALA A 17 11.68 -15.41 8.33
CA ALA A 17 12.81 -15.27 7.42
C ALA A 17 13.56 -13.93 7.52
N GLY A 18 14.88 -14.01 7.72
CA GLY A 18 15.86 -13.13 7.07
C GLY A 18 16.40 -13.85 5.84
N VAL A 19 15.96 -13.50 4.62
CA VAL A 19 16.09 -14.44 3.48
C VAL A 19 17.38 -14.24 2.68
N HIS A 20 18.20 -15.29 2.65
CA HIS A 20 19.13 -15.62 1.56
C HIS A 20 18.57 -16.85 0.80
N GLY A 21 18.46 -16.81 -0.54
CA GLY A 21 18.25 -18.01 -1.38
C GLY A 21 17.05 -18.03 -2.36
N SER A 22 17.01 -19.10 -3.17
CA SER A 22 16.03 -19.44 -4.23
C SER A 22 14.58 -19.57 -3.74
N PRO A 23 13.57 -19.50 -4.64
CA PRO A 23 12.16 -19.66 -4.28
C PRO A 23 11.86 -20.96 -3.52
N VAL A 24 11.05 -20.87 -2.47
CA VAL A 24 10.52 -22.00 -1.71
C VAL A 24 9.17 -22.39 -2.28
N ILE A 25 8.96 -23.68 -2.55
CA ILE A 25 7.71 -24.21 -3.11
C ILE A 25 7.07 -25.15 -2.08
N LEU A 26 5.85 -24.83 -1.68
CA LEU A 26 5.01 -25.65 -0.82
C LEU A 26 3.93 -26.32 -1.68
N GLU A 27 3.92 -27.65 -1.72
CA GLU A 27 2.82 -28.40 -2.36
C GLU A 27 1.62 -28.43 -1.41
N ALA A 28 0.46 -27.98 -1.90
CA ALA A 28 -0.77 -28.10 -1.16
C ALA A 28 -1.31 -29.55 -1.23
N PRO A 29 -2.08 -30.00 -0.24
CA PRO A 29 -2.77 -31.30 -0.24
C PRO A 29 -3.60 -31.52 -1.51
N GLU A 30 -3.79 -32.78 -1.92
CA GLU A 30 -4.40 -33.12 -3.22
C GLU A 30 -5.80 -32.52 -3.45
N ASP A 31 -6.58 -32.32 -2.39
CA ASP A 31 -7.94 -31.76 -2.45
C ASP A 31 -7.99 -30.23 -2.25
N THR A 32 -6.84 -29.55 -2.09
CA THR A 32 -6.81 -28.09 -1.93
C THR A 32 -7.12 -27.39 -3.24
N GLY A 33 -8.27 -26.73 -3.28
CA GLY A 33 -8.70 -25.91 -4.39
C GLY A 33 -7.88 -24.62 -4.47
N LEU A 34 -7.41 -24.30 -5.68
CA LEU A 34 -6.62 -23.08 -5.91
C LEU A 34 -7.43 -21.82 -5.60
N ARG A 35 -8.74 -21.82 -5.84
CA ARG A 35 -9.60 -20.65 -5.63
C ARG A 35 -9.72 -20.31 -4.15
N GLU A 36 -9.91 -21.32 -3.32
CA GLU A 36 -9.99 -21.21 -1.86
C GLU A 36 -8.65 -20.73 -1.31
N LEU A 37 -7.55 -21.30 -1.78
CA LEU A 37 -6.20 -20.87 -1.43
C LEU A 37 -5.93 -19.40 -1.80
N ILE A 38 -6.33 -18.97 -3.01
CA ILE A 38 -6.24 -17.56 -3.44
C ILE A 38 -7.07 -16.65 -2.52
N ALA A 39 -8.30 -17.06 -2.17
CA ALA A 39 -9.14 -16.29 -1.28
C ALA A 39 -8.51 -16.16 0.12
N GLU A 40 -7.97 -17.25 0.66
CA GLU A 40 -7.31 -17.29 1.96
C GLU A 40 -6.08 -16.37 2.03
N VAL A 41 -5.18 -16.44 1.04
CA VAL A 41 -4.01 -15.55 0.96
C VAL A 41 -4.46 -14.10 0.72
N GLY A 42 -5.44 -13.89 -0.16
CA GLY A 42 -5.92 -12.56 -0.50
C GLY A 42 -6.57 -11.82 0.67
N ARG A 43 -7.09 -12.51 1.68
CA ARG A 43 -7.59 -11.86 2.92
C ARG A 43 -6.52 -11.07 3.66
N ARG A 44 -5.26 -11.47 3.57
CA ARG A 44 -4.12 -10.81 4.24
C ARG A 44 -3.22 -10.05 3.29
N ALA A 45 -3.05 -10.56 2.06
CA ALA A 45 -2.16 -9.97 1.05
C ALA A 45 -2.87 -9.04 0.05
N GLY A 46 -4.20 -8.92 0.11
CA GLY A 46 -4.97 -8.11 -0.85
C GLY A 46 -5.21 -8.82 -2.18
N ARG A 47 -5.37 -8.04 -3.26
CA ARG A 47 -5.71 -8.59 -4.58
C ARG A 47 -4.48 -9.17 -5.30
N PRO A 48 -4.58 -10.37 -5.89
CA PRO A 48 -3.49 -10.94 -6.67
C PRO A 48 -3.34 -10.31 -8.05
N ARG A 49 -2.12 -10.36 -8.57
CA ARG A 49 -1.79 -10.27 -10.00
C ARG A 49 -2.00 -11.61 -10.68
N ASN A 50 -2.35 -11.57 -11.96
CA ASN A 50 -2.34 -12.75 -12.81
C ASN A 50 -0.96 -12.85 -13.50
N LEU A 51 -0.17 -13.85 -13.13
CA LEU A 51 1.19 -14.04 -13.66
C LEU A 51 1.24 -15.10 -14.77
N ALA A 52 0.36 -16.11 -14.68
CA ALA A 52 0.19 -17.12 -15.71
C ALA A 52 -1.25 -17.63 -15.75
N MET A 53 -1.74 -17.97 -16.93
CA MET A 53 -3.07 -18.54 -17.14
C MET A 53 -3.13 -19.41 -18.39
N GLY A 54 -3.73 -20.60 -18.26
CA GLY A 54 -3.91 -21.53 -19.38
C GLY A 54 -2.60 -22.03 -19.97
N GLY A 55 -1.54 -22.15 -19.17
CA GLY A 55 -0.20 -22.55 -19.64
C GLY A 55 0.65 -21.40 -20.19
N PHE A 56 0.12 -20.18 -20.23
CA PHE A 56 0.85 -19.00 -20.72
C PHE A 56 1.28 -18.11 -19.55
N THR A 57 2.57 -17.90 -19.42
CA THR A 57 3.18 -16.93 -18.50
C THR A 57 3.22 -15.54 -19.15
N ASP A 58 2.90 -14.50 -18.38
CA ASP A 58 3.02 -13.12 -18.85
C ASP A 58 4.49 -12.81 -19.23
N PRO A 59 4.78 -12.48 -20.50
CA PRO A 59 6.15 -12.26 -20.96
C PRO A 59 6.75 -10.94 -20.48
N SER A 60 5.95 -10.04 -19.89
CA SER A 60 6.43 -8.77 -19.34
C SER A 60 6.98 -8.89 -17.92
N LEU A 61 6.94 -10.08 -17.33
CA LEU A 61 7.41 -10.31 -15.96
C LEU A 61 8.92 -10.10 -15.83
N THR A 62 9.27 -9.50 -14.71
CA THR A 62 10.62 -9.16 -14.25
C THR A 62 10.78 -9.61 -12.79
N GLU A 63 12.00 -9.57 -12.26
CA GLU A 63 12.28 -9.84 -10.84
C GLU A 63 11.39 -9.01 -9.89
N HIS A 64 11.07 -7.78 -10.28
CA HIS A 64 10.24 -6.84 -9.51
C HIS A 64 8.74 -6.93 -9.79
N THR A 65 8.29 -7.80 -10.68
CA THR A 65 6.86 -7.95 -11.01
C THR A 65 6.33 -9.37 -10.79
N GLY A 66 7.18 -10.30 -10.34
CA GLY A 66 6.78 -11.64 -9.92
C GLY A 66 7.40 -12.78 -10.74
N LEU A 67 8.39 -12.50 -11.60
CA LEU A 67 9.12 -13.52 -12.35
C LEU A 67 9.66 -14.69 -11.48
N PRO A 68 10.18 -14.45 -10.25
CA PRO A 68 10.67 -15.52 -9.40
C PRO A 68 9.60 -16.54 -8.95
N LEU A 69 8.32 -16.20 -9.09
CA LEU A 69 7.21 -17.11 -8.78
C LEU A 69 6.92 -18.11 -9.90
N VAL A 70 7.34 -17.82 -11.13
CA VAL A 70 7.01 -18.61 -12.32
C VAL A 70 8.22 -19.35 -12.88
N GLU A 71 9.42 -18.76 -12.78
CA GLU A 71 10.69 -19.35 -13.24
C GLU A 71 10.93 -20.80 -12.78
N PRO A 72 10.62 -21.20 -11.53
CA PRO A 72 10.89 -22.56 -11.08
C PRO A 72 10.15 -23.66 -11.88
N PHE A 73 9.11 -23.31 -12.62
CA PHE A 73 8.20 -24.27 -13.25
C PHE A 73 8.34 -24.38 -14.76
N SER A 74 9.06 -23.46 -15.42
CA SER A 74 9.20 -23.42 -16.89
C SER A 74 7.81 -23.60 -17.57
N ASP A 75 7.67 -24.55 -18.50
CA ASP A 75 6.41 -24.83 -19.22
C ASP A 75 5.38 -25.64 -18.42
N GLY A 76 5.71 -26.05 -17.19
CA GLY A 76 4.83 -26.86 -16.33
C GLY A 76 3.72 -26.05 -15.65
N LEU A 77 3.73 -24.72 -15.77
CA LEU A 77 2.81 -23.85 -15.03
C LEU A 77 1.50 -23.63 -15.77
N SER A 78 0.39 -24.16 -15.26
CA SER A 78 -0.95 -23.94 -15.81
C SER A 78 -1.48 -22.54 -15.47
N GLU A 79 -1.29 -22.13 -14.22
CA GLU A 79 -1.89 -20.92 -13.64
C GLU A 79 -1.04 -20.43 -12.47
N MET A 80 -0.87 -19.11 -12.34
CA MET A 80 -0.24 -18.49 -11.17
C MET A 80 -0.87 -17.15 -10.85
N ARG A 81 -1.23 -16.97 -9.58
CA ARG A 81 -1.58 -15.69 -8.97
C ARG A 81 -0.47 -15.26 -8.03
N GLY A 82 -0.08 -13.99 -8.10
CA GLY A 82 1.03 -13.45 -7.33
C GLY A 82 0.64 -12.25 -6.49
N TRP A 83 1.23 -12.11 -5.31
CA TRP A 83 1.13 -10.95 -4.44
C TRP A 83 2.52 -10.43 -4.11
N ALA A 84 2.66 -9.10 -4.09
CA ALA A 84 3.73 -8.48 -3.32
C ALA A 84 3.28 -8.45 -1.86
N HIS A 85 4.06 -9.04 -0.95
CA HIS A 85 3.79 -8.95 0.47
C HIS A 85 5.10 -8.74 1.23
N GLY A 86 5.36 -7.49 1.58
CA GLY A 86 6.64 -7.10 2.13
C GLY A 86 7.81 -7.53 1.23
N ALA A 87 8.80 -8.23 1.81
CA ALA A 87 10.05 -8.64 1.15
C ALA A 87 9.91 -9.98 0.42
N HIS A 88 8.67 -10.42 0.24
CA HIS A 88 8.35 -11.68 -0.38
C HIS A 88 7.38 -11.47 -1.53
N TRP A 89 7.61 -12.20 -2.60
CA TRP A 89 6.58 -12.59 -3.52
C TRP A 89 5.87 -13.82 -2.96
N ILE A 90 4.54 -13.80 -2.95
CA ILE A 90 3.71 -14.98 -2.66
C ILE A 90 3.03 -15.37 -3.96
N GLY A 91 3.17 -16.62 -4.37
CA GLY A 91 2.51 -17.20 -5.53
C GLY A 91 1.54 -18.28 -5.07
N CYS A 92 0.35 -18.35 -5.67
CA CYS A 92 -0.55 -19.50 -5.59
C CYS A 92 -0.87 -19.93 -7.01
N GLY A 93 -0.56 -21.18 -7.34
CA GLY A 93 -0.67 -21.64 -8.72
C GLY A 93 -0.94 -23.12 -8.84
N ARG A 94 -1.17 -23.54 -10.09
CA ARG A 94 -1.28 -24.94 -10.48
C ARG A 94 -0.18 -25.31 -11.45
N VAL A 95 0.48 -26.42 -11.16
CA VAL A 95 1.63 -26.92 -11.93
C VAL A 95 1.33 -28.35 -12.36
N ALA A 96 1.51 -28.61 -13.65
CA ALA A 96 1.48 -29.95 -14.21
C ALA A 96 2.82 -30.66 -13.92
N GLY A 97 2.76 -31.83 -13.28
CA GLY A 97 3.96 -32.61 -13.00
C GLY A 97 3.69 -34.10 -12.93
N ALA A 98 4.39 -34.89 -13.76
CA ALA A 98 4.32 -36.37 -13.80
C ALA A 98 2.89 -36.93 -13.94
N GLY A 99 2.06 -36.29 -14.79
CA GLY A 99 0.70 -36.75 -15.08
C GLY A 99 -0.39 -36.32 -14.10
N ARG A 100 -0.07 -35.49 -13.09
CA ARG A 100 -1.04 -34.85 -12.19
C ARG A 100 -0.83 -33.34 -12.12
N GLU A 101 -1.92 -32.59 -12.02
CA GLU A 101 -1.89 -31.16 -11.70
C GLU A 101 -1.88 -31.00 -10.17
N ARG A 102 -1.06 -30.09 -9.66
CA ARG A 102 -0.88 -29.87 -8.22
C ARG A 102 -1.00 -28.39 -7.89
N THR A 103 -1.69 -28.09 -6.80
CA THR A 103 -1.75 -26.74 -6.25
C THR A 103 -0.48 -26.46 -5.44
N VAL A 104 0.14 -25.31 -5.66
CA VAL A 104 1.38 -24.89 -4.97
C VAL A 104 1.27 -23.48 -4.42
N VAL A 105 1.92 -23.25 -3.27
CA VAL A 105 2.28 -21.91 -2.79
C VAL A 105 3.77 -21.70 -3.01
N VAL A 106 4.15 -20.58 -3.60
CA VAL A 106 5.54 -20.22 -3.89
C VAL A 106 5.90 -18.99 -3.10
N ILE A 107 7.04 -19.00 -2.44
CA ILE A 107 7.55 -17.85 -1.69
C ILE A 107 8.92 -17.54 -2.25
N ALA A 108 9.07 -16.34 -2.82
CA ALA A 108 10.35 -15.89 -3.34
C ALA A 108 10.74 -14.56 -2.71
N ARG A 109 12.04 -14.26 -2.68
CA ARG A 109 12.51 -12.93 -2.26
C ARG A 109 12.01 -11.89 -3.25
N ARG A 110 11.47 -10.81 -2.72
CA ARG A 110 11.26 -9.55 -3.43
C ARG A 110 12.41 -8.64 -3.08
N GLU A 111 13.19 -8.21 -4.07
CA GLU A 111 14.16 -7.15 -3.85
C GLU A 111 13.43 -5.91 -3.34
N ASP A 112 14.00 -5.30 -2.30
CA ASP A 112 13.50 -4.04 -1.78
C ASP A 112 13.63 -2.99 -2.89
N PRO A 113 12.52 -2.46 -3.43
CA PRO A 113 12.59 -1.50 -4.51
C PRO A 113 13.32 -0.22 -4.10
N ALA A 114 13.44 0.06 -2.79
CA ALA A 114 14.25 1.16 -2.28
C ALA A 114 15.75 0.99 -2.56
N VAL A 115 16.25 -0.26 -2.64
CA VAL A 115 17.67 -0.57 -2.87
C VAL A 115 18.03 -0.46 -4.35
N GLY A 116 17.10 -0.81 -5.25
CA GLY A 116 17.28 -0.71 -6.70
C GLY A 116 17.13 0.70 -7.27
N GLY A 117 16.59 1.64 -6.47
CA GLY A 117 16.24 2.98 -6.92
C GLY A 117 14.96 3.01 -7.75
N PHE A 118 14.42 4.21 -7.98
CA PHE A 118 13.24 4.42 -8.81
C PHE A 118 13.63 4.75 -10.25
N PRO A 119 12.82 4.37 -11.25
CA PRO A 119 13.03 4.84 -12.62
C PRO A 119 13.03 6.38 -12.67
N ASP A 120 13.83 6.96 -13.58
CA ASP A 120 13.92 8.42 -13.69
C ASP A 120 12.58 9.04 -14.12
N GLY A 121 12.22 10.15 -13.47
CA GLY A 121 11.06 10.98 -13.84
C GLY A 121 9.69 10.41 -13.49
N VAL A 122 9.60 9.28 -12.78
CA VAL A 122 8.30 8.75 -12.30
C VAL A 122 7.75 9.58 -11.15
N SER A 123 6.42 9.68 -11.09
CA SER A 123 5.70 10.39 -10.03
C SER A 123 5.86 9.72 -8.67
N TRP A 124 5.53 10.44 -7.59
CA TRP A 124 5.56 9.88 -6.25
C TRP A 124 4.54 8.74 -6.07
N ALA A 125 3.35 8.85 -6.68
CA ALA A 125 2.35 7.79 -6.67
C ALA A 125 2.89 6.50 -7.30
N GLU A 126 3.60 6.61 -8.43
CA GLU A 126 4.20 5.46 -9.09
C GLU A 126 5.33 4.83 -8.27
N LYS A 127 6.16 5.64 -7.59
CA LYS A 127 7.17 5.13 -6.65
C LYS A 127 6.51 4.36 -5.51
N LEU A 128 5.44 4.88 -4.92
CA LEU A 128 4.68 4.18 -3.88
C LEU A 128 4.09 2.88 -4.41
N ARG A 129 3.59 2.86 -5.66
CA ARG A 129 3.06 1.65 -6.29
C ARG A 129 4.14 0.59 -6.48
N ILE A 130 5.34 1.00 -6.86
CA ILE A 130 6.52 0.13 -6.97
C ILE A 130 6.90 -0.41 -5.58
N LEU A 131 6.99 0.45 -4.55
CA LEU A 131 7.35 0.08 -3.17
C LEU A 131 6.36 -0.90 -2.53
N THR A 132 5.07 -0.70 -2.76
CA THR A 132 4.02 -1.53 -2.19
C THR A 132 3.68 -2.74 -3.06
N GLY A 133 4.06 -2.71 -4.34
CA GLY A 133 3.60 -3.68 -5.34
C GLY A 133 2.10 -3.59 -5.63
N TRP A 134 1.46 -2.47 -5.26
CA TRP A 134 0.02 -2.27 -5.38
C TRP A 134 -0.46 -2.40 -6.83
N VAL A 135 -1.68 -2.94 -6.97
CA VAL A 135 -2.40 -3.01 -8.23
C VAL A 135 -3.77 -2.38 -8.00
N PRO A 136 -4.05 -1.22 -8.62
CA PRO A 136 -5.30 -0.52 -8.42
C PRO A 136 -6.48 -1.37 -8.88
N ALA A 137 -7.54 -1.37 -8.06
CA ALA A 137 -8.86 -1.77 -8.49
C ALA A 137 -9.55 -0.58 -9.17
N PRO A 138 -10.45 -0.80 -10.14
CA PRO A 138 -11.35 0.27 -10.58
C PRO A 138 -12.13 0.81 -9.38
N GLN A 139 -11.95 2.09 -9.10
CA GLN A 139 -12.61 2.82 -8.01
C GLN A 139 -13.33 4.04 -8.57
N PRO A 140 -14.43 4.50 -7.94
CA PRO A 140 -15.08 5.74 -8.34
C PRO A 140 -14.07 6.88 -8.34
N ALA A 141 -14.03 7.65 -9.43
CA ALA A 141 -13.17 8.83 -9.49
C ALA A 141 -13.63 9.87 -8.47
N VAL A 142 -12.68 10.51 -7.79
CA VAL A 142 -12.97 11.62 -6.90
C VAL A 142 -13.31 12.86 -7.73
N ASP A 143 -14.40 13.55 -7.39
CA ASP A 143 -14.73 14.85 -7.97
C ASP A 143 -13.88 15.94 -7.31
N TRP A 144 -12.62 16.05 -7.74
CA TRP A 144 -11.66 17.00 -7.19
C TRP A 144 -12.15 18.45 -7.21
N PRO A 145 -12.77 18.98 -8.29
CA PRO A 145 -13.35 20.32 -8.28
C PRO A 145 -14.39 20.53 -7.16
N ALA A 146 -15.26 19.56 -6.91
CA ALA A 146 -16.24 19.65 -5.83
C ALA A 146 -15.58 19.61 -4.44
N VAL A 147 -14.56 18.74 -4.25
CA VAL A 147 -13.78 18.65 -3.01
C VAL A 147 -13.05 19.95 -2.71
N GLU A 148 -12.33 20.49 -3.69
CA GLU A 148 -11.56 21.74 -3.55
C GLU A 148 -12.49 22.95 -3.32
N ALA A 149 -13.67 22.98 -3.96
CA ALA A 149 -14.69 23.99 -3.69
C ALA A 149 -15.25 23.88 -2.26
N GLY A 150 -15.45 22.67 -1.74
CA GLY A 150 -15.91 22.43 -0.37
C GLY A 150 -14.88 22.81 0.69
N LEU A 151 -13.59 22.64 0.40
CA LEU A 151 -12.49 23.06 1.28
C LEU A 151 -12.18 24.56 1.14
N GLY A 152 -12.49 25.17 -0.01
CA GLY A 152 -12.11 26.55 -0.31
C GLY A 152 -10.63 26.72 -0.71
N THR A 153 -9.94 25.64 -1.05
CA THR A 153 -8.56 25.62 -1.53
C THR A 153 -8.34 24.44 -2.47
N SER A 154 -7.43 24.60 -3.44
CA SER A 154 -6.90 23.46 -4.17
C SER A 154 -6.03 22.58 -3.26
N LEU A 155 -5.91 21.30 -3.61
CA LEU A 155 -5.08 20.31 -2.92
C LEU A 155 -3.81 19.98 -3.73
N PRO A 156 -2.73 19.51 -3.05
CA PRO A 156 -1.51 19.07 -3.72
C PRO A 156 -1.78 18.01 -4.81
N GLY A 157 -1.11 18.13 -5.95
CA GLY A 157 -1.27 17.25 -7.10
C GLY A 157 -0.82 15.81 -6.81
N ASP A 158 0.25 15.64 -6.03
CA ASP A 158 0.76 14.32 -5.65
C ASP A 158 -0.24 13.54 -4.78
N TYR A 159 -0.93 14.21 -3.87
CA TYR A 159 -2.01 13.62 -3.07
C TYR A 159 -3.16 13.15 -3.95
N LYS A 160 -3.60 13.97 -4.91
CA LYS A 160 -4.69 13.60 -5.82
C LYS A 160 -4.33 12.36 -6.64
N GLU A 161 -3.10 12.32 -7.18
CA GLU A 161 -2.59 11.16 -7.91
C GLU A 161 -2.50 9.91 -7.02
N ILE A 162 -2.05 10.05 -5.77
CA ILE A 162 -1.98 8.95 -4.81
C ILE A 162 -3.38 8.42 -4.47
N VAL A 163 -4.35 9.29 -4.18
CA VAL A 163 -5.73 8.89 -3.89
C VAL A 163 -6.38 8.22 -5.11
N ASP A 164 -6.20 8.77 -6.31
CA ASP A 164 -6.74 8.19 -7.53
C ASP A 164 -6.15 6.80 -7.83
N LEU A 165 -4.92 6.53 -7.38
CA LEU A 165 -4.22 5.25 -7.57
C LEU A 165 -4.47 4.23 -6.44
N PHE A 166 -4.52 4.67 -5.19
CA PHE A 166 -4.56 3.80 -4.01
C PHE A 166 -5.95 3.70 -3.38
N GLY A 167 -6.73 4.79 -3.46
CA GLY A 167 -8.02 4.88 -2.78
C GLY A 167 -7.90 4.97 -1.27
N GLY A 168 -9.00 4.64 -0.58
CA GLY A 168 -9.04 4.57 0.88
C GLY A 168 -8.29 3.36 1.43
N GLY A 169 -7.36 3.62 2.34
CA GLY A 169 -6.53 2.59 2.95
C GLY A 169 -5.34 3.18 3.68
N GLY A 170 -4.42 2.31 4.11
CA GLY A 170 -3.23 2.70 4.85
C GLY A 170 -1.94 2.12 4.30
N PHE A 171 -0.85 2.87 4.43
CA PHE A 171 0.51 2.41 4.20
C PHE A 171 1.08 1.82 5.49
N ASP A 172 1.62 0.60 5.40
CA ASP A 172 2.30 -0.12 6.49
C ASP A 172 1.46 -0.37 7.76
N GLU A 173 0.13 -0.31 7.63
CA GLU A 173 -0.79 -0.27 8.79
C GLU A 173 -0.42 0.86 9.78
N TYR A 174 0.27 1.88 9.27
CA TYR A 174 0.83 2.97 10.05
C TYR A 174 0.21 4.31 9.65
N VAL A 175 0.16 4.63 8.35
CA VAL A 175 -0.45 5.87 7.88
C VAL A 175 -1.71 5.57 7.12
N ASP A 176 -2.85 5.87 7.72
CA ASP A 176 -4.14 5.81 7.06
C ASP A 176 -4.42 7.11 6.32
N LEU A 177 -4.77 7.00 5.04
CA LEU A 177 -5.12 8.16 4.23
C LEU A 177 -6.55 8.60 4.53
N LEU A 178 -6.72 9.90 4.78
CA LEU A 178 -8.02 10.53 4.66
C LEU A 178 -8.33 10.74 3.18
N VAL A 179 -9.46 10.22 2.73
CA VAL A 179 -9.88 10.23 1.32
C VAL A 179 -11.24 10.92 1.21
N PRO A 180 -11.45 11.87 0.30
CA PRO A 180 -12.74 12.56 0.20
C PRO A 180 -13.87 11.56 -0.10
N GLY A 181 -14.97 11.66 0.64
CA GLY A 181 -16.12 10.76 0.54
C GLY A 181 -15.97 9.42 1.26
N ALA A 182 -14.82 9.12 1.89
CA ALA A 182 -14.61 7.87 2.63
C ALA A 182 -15.29 7.92 4.01
N PRO A 183 -16.27 7.05 4.34
CA PRO A 183 -16.92 7.04 5.64
C PRO A 183 -15.92 6.89 6.80
N GLY A 184 -15.98 7.81 7.77
CA GLY A 184 -15.08 7.85 8.93
C GLY A 184 -13.65 8.35 8.64
N MET A 185 -13.27 8.39 7.36
CA MET A 185 -11.94 8.81 6.89
C MET A 185 -12.04 9.94 5.86
N ASP A 186 -13.10 10.74 5.91
CA ASP A 186 -13.37 11.80 4.94
C ASP A 186 -12.52 13.04 5.25
N LEU A 187 -11.62 13.39 4.33
CA LEU A 187 -10.72 14.54 4.49
C LEU A 187 -11.48 15.86 4.74
N VAL A 188 -12.61 16.08 4.05
CA VAL A 188 -13.39 17.32 4.14
C VAL A 188 -14.12 17.40 5.48
N ASP A 189 -14.65 16.29 5.99
CA ASP A 189 -15.32 16.28 7.29
C ASP A 189 -14.33 16.39 8.47
N TRP A 190 -13.15 15.78 8.34
CA TRP A 190 -12.06 15.95 9.30
C TRP A 190 -11.55 17.40 9.31
N ALA A 191 -11.37 18.03 8.14
CA ALA A 191 -10.96 19.44 8.07
C ALA A 191 -11.91 20.38 8.81
N LYS A 192 -13.23 20.16 8.72
CA LYS A 192 -14.24 20.92 9.48
C LYS A 192 -14.10 20.70 10.98
N SER A 193 -13.99 19.43 11.39
CA SER A 193 -13.93 19.03 12.79
C SER A 193 -12.67 19.55 13.48
N ASP A 194 -11.52 19.47 12.79
CA ASP A 194 -10.24 19.94 13.31
C ASP A 194 -10.15 21.46 13.42
N GLY A 195 -10.85 22.17 12.52
CA GLY A 195 -11.00 23.63 12.59
C GLY A 195 -11.63 24.10 13.92
N ASP A 196 -12.50 23.28 14.51
CA ASP A 196 -13.20 23.58 15.77
C ASP A 196 -12.38 23.23 17.03
N VAL A 197 -11.40 22.30 16.95
CA VAL A 197 -10.65 21.76 18.10
C VAL A 197 -9.25 22.40 18.24
N THR A 198 -9.22 23.74 18.34
CA THR A 198 -7.99 24.56 18.28
C THR A 198 -6.95 24.36 19.40
N VAL A 199 -7.28 23.67 20.50
CA VAL A 199 -6.37 23.55 21.66
C VAL A 199 -5.30 22.48 21.44
N LEU A 200 -5.62 21.39 20.76
CA LEU A 200 -4.73 20.24 20.59
C LEU A 200 -3.59 20.50 19.60
N TRP A 201 -3.71 21.52 18.74
CA TRP A 201 -2.79 21.76 17.63
C TRP A 201 -1.89 22.98 17.82
N LYS A 202 -1.94 23.60 19.01
CA LYS A 202 -1.11 24.76 19.34
C LYS A 202 0.39 24.46 19.10
N PRO A 203 1.16 25.42 18.58
CA PRO A 203 0.79 26.83 18.40
C PRO A 203 0.00 27.13 17.11
N TYR A 204 -0.28 26.13 16.27
CA TYR A 204 -1.02 26.33 15.03
C TYR A 204 -2.54 26.23 15.25
N ALA A 205 -3.29 26.80 14.31
CA ALA A 205 -4.74 26.61 14.22
C ALA A 205 -5.05 25.54 13.15
N GLY A 206 -6.25 24.96 13.21
CA GLY A 206 -6.77 24.16 12.10
C GLY A 206 -7.10 25.02 10.89
N TYR A 207 -6.95 24.46 9.69
CA TYR A 207 -7.52 25.02 8.48
C TYR A 207 -9.05 25.17 8.66
N PRO A 208 -9.69 26.29 8.21
CA PRO A 208 -9.24 27.25 7.20
C PRO A 208 -8.52 28.50 7.73
N ALA A 209 -8.05 28.53 8.98
CA ALA A 209 -7.27 29.67 9.45
C ALA A 209 -6.01 29.89 8.57
N PRO A 210 -5.59 31.14 8.30
CA PRO A 210 -4.40 31.40 7.49
C PRO A 210 -3.15 30.72 8.08
N GLY A 211 -2.47 29.90 7.27
CA GLY A 211 -1.33 29.11 7.76
C GLY A 211 -1.72 27.89 8.61
N GLY A 212 -3.00 27.54 8.63
CA GLY A 212 -3.56 26.47 9.41
C GLY A 212 -3.18 25.08 8.90
N LEU A 213 -3.34 24.09 9.78
CA LEU A 213 -3.02 22.70 9.50
C LEU A 213 -4.22 22.00 8.87
N LEU A 214 -4.00 21.24 7.80
CA LEU A 214 -5.01 20.44 7.13
C LEU A 214 -4.59 18.97 7.20
N ARG A 215 -5.34 18.16 7.96
CA ARG A 215 -5.05 16.73 8.12
C ARG A 215 -5.33 15.97 6.82
N TRP A 216 -4.39 15.11 6.46
CA TRP A 216 -4.48 14.21 5.30
C TRP A 216 -4.29 12.74 5.65
N GLY A 217 -3.81 12.47 6.85
CA GLY A 217 -3.72 11.12 7.37
C GLY A 217 -3.63 11.07 8.89
N SER A 218 -3.81 9.88 9.41
CA SER A 218 -3.68 9.56 10.83
C SER A 218 -3.03 8.20 10.98
N SER A 219 -2.34 7.97 12.09
CA SER A 219 -2.10 6.62 12.58
C SER A 219 -3.08 6.33 13.72
N GLU A 220 -3.52 5.07 13.83
CA GLU A 220 -4.73 4.67 14.58
C GLU A 220 -4.93 5.39 15.92
N GLN A 221 -3.86 5.66 16.70
CA GLN A 221 -3.87 6.62 17.83
C GLN A 221 -2.50 7.26 18.14
N GLU A 222 -1.56 7.37 17.17
CA GLU A 222 -0.19 7.84 17.50
C GLU A 222 0.16 9.21 16.93
N LEU A 223 -0.24 9.53 15.70
CA LEU A 223 0.22 10.73 14.98
C LEU A 223 -0.81 11.32 14.04
N ASP A 224 -0.81 12.63 14.00
CA ASP A 224 -1.47 13.44 12.99
C ASP A 224 -0.51 13.74 11.84
N PHE A 225 -0.96 13.48 10.61
CA PHE A 225 -0.25 13.84 9.39
C PHE A 225 -1.01 14.97 8.70
N VAL A 226 -0.36 16.14 8.62
CA VAL A 226 -1.01 17.37 8.16
C VAL A 226 -0.17 18.11 7.13
N TRP A 227 -0.80 18.91 6.30
CA TRP A 227 -0.12 19.97 5.55
C TRP A 227 -0.20 21.26 6.34
N ARG A 228 0.88 22.04 6.32
CA ARG A 228 0.80 23.45 6.73
C ARG A 228 0.42 24.29 5.51
N THR A 229 -0.85 24.71 5.45
CA THR A 229 -1.37 25.49 4.32
C THR A 229 -0.69 26.85 4.21
N GLY A 230 -0.72 27.44 3.01
CA GLY A 230 -0.15 28.75 2.73
C GLY A 230 -0.73 29.38 1.47
N PRO A 231 -0.50 30.68 1.24
CA PRO A 231 -1.11 31.44 0.14
C PRO A 231 -0.54 31.14 -1.25
N GLY A 232 0.42 30.21 -1.36
CA GLY A 232 1.05 29.82 -2.60
C GLY A 232 0.44 28.55 -3.19
N ASP A 233 1.14 28.01 -4.18
CA ASP A 233 0.81 26.72 -4.80
C ASP A 233 0.82 25.59 -3.75
N PRO A 234 -0.28 24.83 -3.58
CA PRO A 234 -0.38 23.70 -2.67
C PRO A 234 0.68 22.62 -2.86
N ASP A 235 1.25 22.48 -4.06
CA ASP A 235 2.34 21.52 -4.31
C ASP A 235 3.61 21.82 -3.49
N HIS A 236 3.73 23.04 -2.96
CA HIS A 236 4.81 23.45 -2.07
C HIS A 236 4.44 23.42 -0.59
N TRP A 237 3.24 22.94 -0.24
CA TRP A 237 2.86 22.83 1.16
C TRP A 237 3.70 21.74 1.85
N PRO A 238 4.37 22.08 2.96
CA PRO A 238 5.21 21.16 3.69
C PRO A 238 4.34 20.23 4.54
N VAL A 239 4.79 18.99 4.65
CA VAL A 239 4.25 18.04 5.62
C VAL A 239 4.67 18.41 7.03
N MET A 240 3.74 18.32 7.97
CA MET A 240 4.02 18.32 9.40
C MET A 240 3.47 17.03 10.01
N VAL A 241 4.19 16.46 10.95
CA VAL A 241 3.76 15.26 11.69
C VAL A 241 3.92 15.51 13.18
N GLY A 242 2.96 15.10 13.98
CA GLY A 242 3.02 15.35 15.41
C GLY A 242 1.89 14.73 16.20
N GLU A 243 2.03 14.84 17.52
CA GLU A 243 1.04 14.43 18.50
C GLU A 243 0.78 15.62 19.43
N PHE A 244 -0.49 16.00 19.63
CA PHE A 244 -0.91 17.07 20.56
C PHE A 244 -0.13 18.39 20.47
N GLY A 245 0.26 18.81 19.26
CA GLY A 245 0.89 20.10 19.03
C GLY A 245 2.42 20.07 18.99
N ASP A 246 3.05 18.93 19.29
CA ASP A 246 4.49 18.74 19.07
C ASP A 246 4.75 18.37 17.61
N TRP A 247 4.98 19.40 16.79
CA TRP A 247 5.05 19.27 15.34
C TRP A 247 6.48 19.19 14.82
N GLN A 248 6.80 18.10 14.14
CA GLN A 248 7.97 18.00 13.28
C GLN A 248 7.63 18.43 11.85
N ARG A 249 8.50 19.26 11.26
CA ARG A 249 8.34 19.79 9.89
C ARG A 249 9.19 19.00 8.91
N PHE A 250 8.62 18.73 7.74
CA PHE A 250 9.29 18.15 6.58
C PHE A 250 9.07 19.07 5.37
N ASP A 251 10.15 19.59 4.79
CA ASP A 251 10.11 20.49 3.63
C ASP A 251 9.92 19.70 2.31
N CYS A 252 8.86 18.90 2.26
CA CYS A 252 8.45 18.13 1.08
C CYS A 252 6.92 17.94 1.05
N GLY A 253 6.40 17.56 -0.12
CA GLY A 253 5.00 17.14 -0.31
C GLY A 253 4.71 15.75 0.27
N LEU A 254 3.45 15.32 0.21
CA LEU A 254 2.98 14.07 0.81
C LEU A 254 3.64 12.85 0.18
N GLY A 255 3.73 12.81 -1.15
CA GLY A 255 4.25 11.67 -1.88
C GLY A 255 5.74 11.43 -1.62
N GLU A 256 6.54 12.50 -1.61
CA GLU A 256 7.95 12.42 -1.19
C GLU A 256 8.05 11.96 0.26
N PHE A 257 7.25 12.57 1.15
CA PHE A 257 7.25 12.22 2.57
C PHE A 257 6.98 10.72 2.77
N LEU A 258 5.93 10.18 2.15
CA LEU A 258 5.63 8.75 2.25
C LEU A 258 6.76 7.88 1.69
N VAL A 259 7.31 8.21 0.52
CA VAL A 259 8.44 7.42 -0.03
C VAL A 259 9.64 7.44 0.92
N ARG A 260 9.98 8.59 1.51
CA ARG A 260 11.10 8.69 2.46
C ARG A 260 10.80 8.02 3.79
N MET A 261 9.58 8.16 4.31
CA MET A 261 9.12 7.47 5.53
C MET A 261 9.22 5.95 5.40
N LEU A 262 8.94 5.43 4.20
CA LEU A 262 9.09 4.01 3.89
C LEU A 262 10.57 3.64 3.70
N THR A 263 11.30 4.36 2.85
CA THR A 263 12.61 3.89 2.35
C THR A 263 13.84 4.38 3.12
N ASP A 264 13.76 5.52 3.81
CA ASP A 264 14.90 6.17 4.43
C ASP A 264 14.92 5.92 5.94
N VAL A 265 15.71 4.92 6.35
CA VAL A 265 15.93 4.56 7.76
C VAL A 265 16.55 5.68 8.61
N GLN A 266 17.07 6.74 7.97
CA GLN A 266 17.66 7.92 8.64
C GLN A 266 16.73 9.14 8.61
N PHE A 267 15.54 9.05 7.99
CA PHE A 267 14.63 10.17 7.75
C PHE A 267 14.10 10.82 9.04
N GLY A 268 14.09 10.07 10.15
CA GLY A 268 13.75 10.56 11.49
C GLY A 268 12.47 9.93 12.02
N PHE A 269 11.61 10.73 12.64
CA PHE A 269 10.31 10.27 13.16
C PHE A 269 9.17 10.97 12.42
N PRO A 270 8.14 10.25 11.94
CA PRO A 270 8.05 8.80 11.90
C PRO A 270 8.88 8.21 10.74
N THR A 271 9.49 7.06 10.99
CA THR A 271 10.03 6.22 9.92
C THR A 271 9.48 4.82 10.14
N SER A 272 9.01 4.19 9.06
CA SER A 272 8.66 2.78 9.12
C SER A 272 9.94 2.00 9.44
N ARG A 273 10.01 1.39 10.64
CA ARG A 273 11.10 0.46 10.97
C ARG A 273 10.89 -0.91 10.33
N LEU A 274 9.78 -1.08 9.63
CA LEU A 274 9.55 -2.26 8.82
C LEU A 274 10.55 -2.22 7.67
N ARG A 275 11.25 -3.33 7.45
CA ARG A 275 12.15 -3.48 6.31
C ARG A 275 11.39 -3.50 4.98
N VAL A 276 10.06 -3.42 5.01
CA VAL A 276 9.21 -3.59 3.85
C VAL A 276 7.82 -3.01 4.00
N HIS A 277 7.29 -2.58 2.86
CA HIS A 277 6.13 -1.71 2.80
C HIS A 277 4.96 -2.33 2.07
N SER A 278 3.75 -2.02 2.52
CA SER A 278 2.51 -2.51 1.95
C SER A 278 1.44 -1.43 1.98
N PHE A 279 0.45 -1.56 1.10
CA PHE A 279 -0.78 -0.79 1.18
C PHE A 279 -1.96 -1.73 1.41
N ARG A 280 -2.82 -1.38 2.34
CA ARG A 280 -4.03 -2.13 2.66
C ARG A 280 -5.25 -1.26 2.36
N ALA A 281 -6.00 -1.63 1.32
CA ALA A 281 -7.30 -1.00 1.08
C ALA A 281 -8.29 -1.35 2.19
N TYR A 282 -9.10 -0.37 2.58
CA TYR A 282 -10.19 -0.58 3.52
C TYR A 282 -11.49 -0.83 2.78
N ASP A 283 -12.28 -1.78 3.29
CA ASP A 283 -13.64 -1.99 2.83
C ASP A 283 -14.52 -0.90 3.44
N LEU A 284 -14.50 0.27 2.80
CA LEU A 284 -15.25 1.44 3.22
C LEU A 284 -16.71 1.39 2.72
N GLY A 285 -17.15 0.24 2.20
CA GLY A 285 -18.46 0.02 1.59
C GLY A 285 -19.30 -1.04 2.29
N SER A 286 -19.86 -0.74 3.47
CA SER A 286 -21.26 -1.03 3.87
C SER A 286 -21.47 -0.87 5.38
N VAL A 287 -21.52 0.37 5.88
CA VAL A 287 -22.32 0.67 7.10
C VAL A 287 -23.68 1.17 6.62
N GLY A 288 -24.55 0.21 6.32
CA GLY A 288 -25.92 0.44 5.86
C GLY A 288 -26.76 -0.79 6.17
N GLY A 289 -27.13 -0.94 7.43
CA GLY A 289 -28.13 -1.88 7.94
C GLY A 289 -28.86 -1.23 9.11
#